data_AF-A0A3A4U974-F1
#
_entry.id   AF-A0A3A4U974-F1
#
_cell.length_a   1.000
_cell.length_b   1.000
_cell.length_c   1.000
_cell.angle_alpha   90.00
_cell.angle_beta   90.00
_cell.angle_gamma   90.00
#
_symmetry.space_group_name_H-M   'P 1'
#
loop_
_entity.id
_entity.type
_entity.pdbx_description
1 polymer ?
#
loop_
_entity_poly.entity_id
_entity_poly.type
_entity_poly.pdbx_seq_one_letter_code
_entity_poly.pdbx_strand_id
1 'polypeptide(L)'
;MIEGGLRELSNWEPKPIVCDNNLLACSRKHFDRVIDGLKPVPCVDFNQGLDARLLTAYHAGRLAELDLAVARLAWDRTDDESAVMQAIDMLNRAGIGNRRIQVYVLFGFEDSPEDALYRFEVLKAKKIRMNAMRYQRLRALTRNDYVAPGWTERQLRDTAKFWNRQRWLGGIDFADYRPAAIQSTDWTKEG
;
A
#
# COMPACT_ATOMS: atom_id res chain seq x y z
N MET A 1 -16.80 8.61 12.55
CA MET A 1 -16.49 7.57 11.57
C MET A 1 -17.80 7.07 10.97
N ILE A 2 -17.89 6.97 9.63
CA ILE A 2 -19.01 6.33 8.93
C ILE A 2 -18.46 5.06 8.29
N GLU A 3 -17.80 4.22 9.08
CA GLU A 3 -17.53 2.86 8.64
C GLU A 3 -18.68 2.00 9.16
N GLY A 4 -19.34 1.30 8.24
CA GLY A 4 -20.32 0.28 8.61
C GLY A 4 -19.63 -0.86 9.36
N GLY A 5 -20.40 -1.60 10.16
CA GLY A 5 -19.88 -2.82 10.78
C GLY A 5 -19.40 -3.83 9.74
N LEU A 6 -18.46 -4.69 10.15
CA LEU A 6 -17.98 -5.80 9.33
C LEU A 6 -19.17 -6.65 8.87
N ARG A 7 -19.25 -6.91 7.56
CA ARG A 7 -20.30 -7.73 6.95
C ARG A 7 -19.69 -8.76 6.03
N GLU A 8 -20.00 -10.02 6.29
CA GLU A 8 -19.66 -11.12 5.40
C GLU A 8 -20.73 -11.30 4.32
N LEU A 9 -20.32 -11.33 3.05
CA LEU A 9 -21.22 -11.60 1.94
C LEU A 9 -21.62 -13.08 1.90
N SER A 10 -22.85 -13.37 1.48
CA SER A 10 -23.32 -14.75 1.27
C SER A 10 -22.95 -15.29 -0.12
N ASN A 11 -22.88 -14.43 -1.13
CA ASN A 11 -22.53 -14.74 -2.51
C ASN A 11 -21.70 -13.60 -3.17
N TRP A 12 -20.90 -13.95 -4.17
CA TRP A 12 -20.16 -13.03 -5.04
C TRP A 12 -19.61 -13.81 -6.24
N GLU A 13 -19.17 -13.10 -7.27
CA GLU A 13 -18.40 -13.70 -8.37
C GLU A 13 -16.90 -13.54 -8.06
N PRO A 14 -16.10 -14.62 -8.08
CA PRO A 14 -14.65 -14.50 -7.93
C PRO A 14 -14.05 -13.70 -9.08
N LYS A 15 -13.30 -12.64 -8.74
CA LYS A 15 -12.59 -11.78 -9.70
C LYS A 15 -11.10 -11.74 -9.32
N PRO A 16 -10.22 -11.50 -10.30
CA PRO A 16 -8.78 -11.44 -10.03
C PRO A 16 -8.40 -10.28 -9.10
N ILE A 17 -9.16 -9.18 -9.10
CA ILE A 17 -8.91 -8.05 -8.20
C ILE A 17 -9.90 -8.10 -7.03
N VAL A 18 -9.37 -8.38 -5.84
CA VAL A 18 -10.12 -8.40 -4.58
C VAL A 18 -10.04 -7.01 -3.94
N CYS A 19 -11.17 -6.32 -3.90
CA CYS A 19 -11.30 -4.99 -3.31
C CYS A 19 -11.93 -5.04 -1.91
N ASP A 20 -11.34 -5.85 -1.01
CA ASP A 20 -11.82 -5.99 0.37
C ASP A 20 -10.81 -5.34 1.34
N ASN A 21 -11.28 -4.38 2.12
CA ASN A 21 -10.44 -3.60 3.05
C ASN A 21 -10.06 -4.40 4.30
N ASN A 22 -10.78 -5.46 4.64
CA ASN A 22 -10.66 -6.14 5.94
C ASN A 22 -10.89 -7.65 5.85
N LEU A 23 -10.56 -8.30 4.73
CA LEU A 23 -10.76 -9.74 4.54
C LEU A 23 -10.16 -10.59 5.69
N LEU A 24 -9.05 -10.15 6.29
CA LEU A 24 -8.40 -10.82 7.41
C LEU A 24 -9.16 -10.70 8.74
N ALA A 25 -10.08 -9.74 8.86
CA ALA A 25 -10.95 -9.56 10.01
C ALA A 25 -12.20 -10.45 9.96
N CYS A 26 -12.51 -11.03 8.80
CA CYS A 26 -13.63 -11.95 8.64
C CYS A 26 -13.42 -13.25 9.44
N SER A 27 -14.50 -13.98 9.66
CA SER A 27 -14.42 -15.34 10.21
C SER A 27 -13.55 -16.22 9.31
N ARG A 28 -12.87 -17.19 9.93
CA ARG A 28 -12.07 -18.18 9.21
C ARG A 28 -12.86 -18.89 8.11
N LYS A 29 -14.12 -19.22 8.37
CA LYS A 29 -15.03 -19.86 7.40
C LYS A 29 -15.24 -18.97 6.16
N HIS A 30 -15.42 -17.67 6.36
CA HIS A 30 -15.60 -16.74 5.25
C HIS A 30 -14.30 -16.55 4.48
N PHE A 31 -13.19 -16.33 5.18
CA PHE A 31 -11.86 -16.22 4.60
C PHE A 31 -11.54 -17.44 3.72
N ASP A 32 -11.71 -18.65 4.24
CA ASP A 32 -11.44 -19.88 3.50
C ASP A 32 -12.28 -20.00 2.23
N ARG A 33 -13.57 -19.65 2.31
CA ARG A 33 -14.48 -19.65 1.16
C ARG A 33 -14.07 -18.65 0.08
N VAL A 34 -13.57 -17.47 0.48
CA VAL A 34 -13.01 -16.48 -0.46
C VAL A 34 -11.77 -17.05 -1.15
N ILE A 35 -10.82 -17.59 -0.39
CA ILE A 35 -9.59 -18.18 -0.94
C ILE A 35 -9.93 -19.35 -1.88
N ASP A 36 -10.80 -20.27 -1.47
CA ASP A 36 -11.16 -21.43 -2.30
C ASP A 36 -11.86 -21.02 -3.60
N GLY A 37 -12.71 -19.97 -3.56
CA GLY A 37 -13.34 -19.41 -4.74
C GLY A 37 -12.34 -18.74 -5.71
N LEU A 38 -11.17 -18.31 -5.21
CA LEU A 38 -10.13 -17.64 -5.99
C LEU A 38 -9.09 -18.61 -6.59
N LYS A 39 -9.02 -19.86 -6.13
CA LYS A 39 -8.08 -20.87 -6.68
C LYS A 39 -8.11 -21.04 -8.21
N PRO A 40 -9.27 -21.05 -8.90
CA PRO A 40 -9.29 -21.16 -10.36
C PRO A 40 -8.99 -19.83 -11.08
N VAL A 41 -8.83 -18.73 -10.35
CA VAL A 41 -8.62 -17.39 -10.91
C VAL A 41 -7.12 -17.12 -11.04
N PRO A 42 -6.59 -16.79 -12.23
CA PRO A 42 -5.18 -16.44 -12.38
C PRO A 42 -4.90 -15.01 -11.92
N CYS A 43 -3.64 -14.74 -11.58
CA CYS A 43 -3.14 -13.40 -11.24
C CYS A 43 -3.97 -12.66 -10.17
N VAL A 44 -4.33 -13.36 -9.08
CA VAL A 44 -5.11 -12.79 -7.98
C VAL A 44 -4.36 -11.66 -7.29
N ASP A 45 -5.09 -10.59 -7.00
CA ASP A 45 -4.57 -9.34 -6.49
C ASP A 45 -5.47 -8.76 -5.40
N PHE A 46 -4.97 -8.74 -4.15
CA PHE A 46 -5.64 -8.08 -3.03
C PHE A 46 -5.33 -6.58 -3.03
N ASN A 47 -6.20 -5.78 -3.67
CA ASN A 47 -5.88 -4.40 -4.04
C ASN A 47 -5.96 -3.37 -2.91
N GLN A 48 -6.79 -3.61 -1.89
CA GLN A 48 -7.01 -2.65 -0.81
C GLN A 48 -5.95 -2.72 0.31
N GLY A 49 -4.97 -3.63 0.19
CA GLY A 49 -3.99 -3.87 1.24
C GLY A 49 -4.58 -4.74 2.35
N LEU A 50 -3.87 -5.81 2.71
CA LEU A 50 -4.18 -6.64 3.86
C LEU A 50 -3.66 -5.94 5.12
N ASP A 51 -4.45 -5.92 6.18
CA ASP A 51 -4.03 -5.41 7.49
C ASP A 51 -2.94 -6.32 8.07
N ALA A 52 -1.71 -5.81 8.12
CA ALA A 52 -0.55 -6.54 8.61
C ALA A 52 -0.72 -7.01 10.07
N ARG A 53 -1.51 -6.29 10.88
CA ARG A 53 -1.76 -6.61 12.29
C ARG A 53 -2.65 -7.83 12.48
N LEU A 54 -3.44 -8.17 11.46
CA LEU A 54 -4.36 -9.32 11.46
C LEU A 54 -3.81 -10.52 10.66
N LEU A 55 -2.68 -10.33 9.96
CA LEU A 55 -2.08 -11.41 9.18
C LEU A 55 -1.46 -12.46 10.11
N THR A 56 -1.78 -13.72 9.85
CA THR A 56 -1.26 -14.87 10.60
C THR A 56 -0.57 -15.84 9.64
N ALA A 57 0.20 -16.78 10.18
CA ALA A 57 0.79 -17.85 9.39
C ALA A 57 -0.27 -18.67 8.63
N TYR A 58 -1.47 -18.81 9.21
CA TYR A 58 -2.60 -19.45 8.55
C TYR A 58 -3.03 -18.67 7.31
N HIS A 59 -3.24 -17.35 7.46
CA HIS A 59 -3.60 -16.48 6.33
C HIS A 59 -2.54 -16.55 5.23
N ALA A 60 -1.25 -16.45 5.59
CA ALA A 60 -0.15 -16.55 4.64
C ALA A 60 -0.13 -17.88 3.87
N GLY A 61 -0.33 -19.01 4.57
CA GLY A 61 -0.39 -20.33 3.95
C GLY A 61 -1.53 -20.45 2.94
N ARG A 62 -2.72 -19.96 3.29
CA ARG A 62 -3.89 -19.95 2.41
C ARG A 62 -3.69 -19.04 1.19
N LEU A 63 -3.09 -17.86 1.38
CA LEU A 63 -2.76 -16.95 0.28
C LEU A 63 -1.74 -17.56 -0.70
N ALA A 64 -0.82 -18.39 -0.21
CA ALA A 64 0.20 -19.04 -1.02
C ALA A 64 -0.36 -20.14 -1.94
N GLU A 65 -1.59 -20.60 -1.71
CA GLU A 65 -2.28 -21.55 -2.60
C GLU A 65 -2.80 -20.89 -3.89
N LEU A 66 -2.86 -19.57 -3.94
CA LEU A 66 -3.40 -18.82 -5.08
C LEU A 66 -2.31 -18.56 -6.13
N ASP A 67 -2.72 -18.41 -7.39
CA ASP A 67 -1.90 -17.76 -8.41
C ASP A 67 -1.83 -16.24 -8.13
N LEU A 68 -1.05 -15.89 -7.13
CA LEU A 68 -1.00 -14.55 -6.57
C LEU A 68 -0.08 -13.65 -7.42
N ALA A 69 -0.68 -12.62 -8.01
CA ALA A 69 0.06 -11.55 -8.67
C ALA A 69 0.83 -10.70 -7.65
N VAL A 70 0.14 -10.29 -6.57
CA VAL A 70 0.74 -9.49 -5.49
C VAL A 70 -0.08 -9.58 -4.19
N ALA A 71 0.61 -9.71 -3.05
CA ALA A 71 0.08 -9.42 -1.73
C ALA A 71 0.37 -7.96 -1.40
N ARG A 72 -0.66 -7.15 -1.19
CA ARG A 72 -0.48 -5.77 -0.71
C ARG A 72 -0.65 -5.71 0.80
N LEU A 73 0.20 -4.95 1.49
CA LEU A 73 0.07 -4.60 2.90
C LEU A 73 -0.08 -3.09 3.04
N ALA A 74 -0.65 -2.63 4.15
CA ALA A 74 -0.65 -1.22 4.53
C ALA A 74 0.35 -0.99 5.67
N TRP A 75 1.08 0.14 5.62
CA TRP A 75 1.93 0.62 6.68
C TRP A 75 1.62 2.10 6.93
N ASP A 76 0.61 2.35 7.76
CA ASP A 76 0.05 3.68 7.94
C ASP A 76 0.77 4.50 9.02
N ARG A 77 1.25 3.84 10.08
CA ARG A 77 1.96 4.48 11.21
C ARG A 77 3.31 3.82 11.45
N THR A 78 4.30 4.58 11.91
CA THR A 78 5.61 4.03 12.31
C THR A 78 5.46 2.93 13.37
N ASP A 79 4.52 3.09 14.30
CA ASP A 79 4.22 2.11 15.37
C ASP A 79 3.82 0.72 14.84
N ASP A 80 3.31 0.63 13.60
CA ASP A 80 2.90 -0.63 12.98
C ASP A 80 4.10 -1.43 12.41
N GLU A 81 5.33 -0.92 12.52
CA GLU A 81 6.53 -1.56 11.94
C GLU A 81 6.63 -3.04 12.28
N SER A 82 6.52 -3.37 13.57
CA SER A 82 6.66 -4.75 14.03
C SER A 82 5.63 -5.67 13.36
N ALA A 83 4.38 -5.22 13.26
CA ALA A 83 3.32 -5.97 12.59
C ALA A 83 3.60 -6.14 11.08
N VAL A 84 4.04 -5.08 10.41
CA VAL A 84 4.38 -5.11 8.97
C VAL A 84 5.55 -6.05 8.70
N MET A 85 6.61 -5.99 9.51
CA MET A 85 7.77 -6.87 9.36
C MET A 85 7.42 -8.34 9.62
N GLN A 86 6.61 -8.61 10.65
CA GLN A 86 6.11 -9.95 10.93
C GLN A 86 5.22 -10.48 9.81
N ALA A 87 4.34 -9.64 9.24
CA ALA A 87 3.50 -10.02 8.11
C ALA A 87 4.32 -10.38 6.86
N ILE A 88 5.34 -9.57 6.55
CA ILE A 88 6.29 -9.85 5.46
C ILE A 88 7.03 -11.17 5.69
N ASP A 89 7.50 -11.43 6.90
CA ASP A 89 8.17 -12.68 7.26
C ASP A 89 7.24 -13.89 7.13
N MET A 90 6.00 -13.79 7.62
CA MET A 90 4.99 -14.84 7.47
C MET A 90 4.69 -15.15 6.00
N LEU A 91 4.53 -14.13 5.16
CA LEU A 91 4.34 -14.29 3.71
C LEU A 91 5.56 -14.97 3.06
N ASN A 92 6.77 -14.54 3.40
CA ASN A 92 8.01 -15.15 2.88
C ASN A 92 8.13 -16.62 3.28
N ARG A 93 7.84 -16.98 4.54
CA ARG A 93 7.85 -18.37 5.03
C ARG A 93 6.80 -19.25 4.33
N ALA A 94 5.69 -18.67 3.90
CA ALA A 94 4.69 -19.35 3.08
C ALA A 94 5.07 -19.45 1.59
N GLY A 95 6.23 -18.92 1.17
CA GLY A 95 6.71 -18.95 -0.21
C GLY A 95 6.36 -17.71 -1.05
N ILE A 96 5.70 -16.70 -0.47
CA ILE A 96 5.39 -15.44 -1.14
C ILE A 96 6.58 -14.49 -0.97
N GLY A 97 7.54 -14.56 -1.89
CA GLY A 97 8.76 -13.74 -1.84
C GLY A 97 8.52 -12.23 -2.04
N ASN A 98 9.42 -11.40 -1.51
CA ASN A 98 9.39 -9.92 -1.57
C ASN A 98 9.00 -9.29 -2.92
N ARG A 99 9.32 -9.92 -4.06
CA ARG A 99 8.94 -9.40 -5.40
C ARG A 99 7.44 -9.41 -5.66
N ARG A 100 6.71 -10.28 -4.94
CA ARG A 100 5.25 -10.40 -4.94
C ARG A 100 4.59 -9.71 -3.75
N ILE A 101 5.36 -8.96 -2.95
CA ILE A 101 4.84 -8.14 -1.86
C ILE A 101 4.93 -6.68 -2.28
N GLN A 102 3.87 -5.93 -2.05
CA GLN A 102 3.85 -4.48 -2.19
C GLN A 102 3.30 -3.85 -0.91
N VAL A 103 3.89 -2.74 -0.47
CA VAL A 103 3.44 -2.03 0.74
C VAL A 103 2.95 -0.65 0.35
N TYR A 104 1.71 -0.34 0.70
CA TYR A 104 1.19 1.03 0.71
C TYR A 104 1.76 1.74 1.94
N VAL A 105 2.42 2.86 1.72
CA VAL A 105 2.94 3.71 2.79
C VAL A 105 2.14 5.00 2.76
N LEU A 106 1.24 5.16 3.74
CA LEU A 106 0.52 6.40 3.95
C LEU A 106 1.45 7.43 4.56
N PHE A 107 1.52 8.62 3.97
CA PHE A 107 2.32 9.73 4.51
C PHE A 107 1.60 11.06 4.42
N GLY A 108 1.99 12.00 5.28
CA GLY A 108 1.36 13.31 5.38
C GLY A 108 0.00 13.26 6.06
N PHE A 109 -0.18 12.37 7.05
CA PHE A 109 -1.38 12.31 7.89
C PHE A 109 -1.06 12.80 9.31
N GLU A 110 -0.43 11.94 10.11
CA GLU A 110 0.01 12.22 11.49
C GLU A 110 1.54 12.07 11.65
N ASP A 111 2.23 11.72 10.58
CA ASP A 111 3.65 11.42 10.51
C ASP A 111 4.48 12.64 10.10
N SER A 112 5.75 12.70 10.53
CA SER A 112 6.73 13.67 10.04
C SER A 112 7.35 13.24 8.68
N PRO A 113 7.98 14.16 7.94
CA PRO A 113 8.80 13.78 6.77
C PRO A 113 9.85 12.71 7.07
N GLU A 114 10.45 12.75 8.25
CA GLU A 114 11.47 11.81 8.73
C GLU A 114 10.86 10.42 8.98
N ASP A 115 9.68 10.35 9.59
CA ASP A 115 8.93 9.10 9.81
C ASP A 115 8.56 8.41 8.49
N ALA A 116 8.09 9.19 7.50
CA ALA A 116 7.79 8.67 6.18
C ALA A 116 9.05 8.15 5.49
N LEU A 117 10.13 8.93 5.52
CA LEU A 117 11.42 8.55 4.91
C LEU A 117 11.96 7.27 5.51
N TYR A 118 11.94 7.14 6.84
CA TYR A 118 12.35 5.93 7.54
C TYR A 118 11.62 4.69 7.01
N ARG A 119 10.29 4.72 6.94
CA ARG A 119 9.48 3.59 6.44
C ARG A 119 9.84 3.23 5.00
N PHE A 120 10.04 4.22 4.12
CA PHE A 120 10.45 3.96 2.74
C PHE A 120 11.84 3.33 2.64
N GLU A 121 12.82 3.83 3.39
CA GLU A 121 14.19 3.29 3.38
C GLU A 121 14.25 1.85 3.94
N VAL A 122 13.45 1.54 4.97
CA VAL A 122 13.32 0.16 5.48
C VAL A 122 12.81 -0.79 4.38
N LEU A 123 11.79 -0.39 3.61
CA LEU A 123 11.27 -1.19 2.51
C LEU A 123 12.25 -1.29 1.33
N LYS A 124 12.95 -0.20 1.01
CA LYS A 124 13.99 -0.14 -0.04
C LYS A 124 15.12 -1.12 0.27
N ALA A 125 15.63 -1.12 1.51
CA ALA A 125 16.67 -2.03 1.96
C ALA A 125 16.28 -3.51 1.81
N LYS A 126 14.99 -3.84 2.02
CA LYS A 126 14.43 -5.18 1.84
C LYS A 126 14.07 -5.52 0.39
N LYS A 127 14.25 -4.59 -0.55
CA LYS A 127 13.88 -4.72 -1.98
C LYS A 127 12.39 -5.03 -2.17
N ILE A 128 11.54 -4.47 -1.31
CA ILE A 128 10.09 -4.61 -1.37
C ILE A 128 9.51 -3.46 -2.20
N ARG A 129 8.50 -3.74 -3.02
CA ARG A 129 7.81 -2.70 -3.78
C ARG A 129 7.01 -1.83 -2.84
N MET A 130 7.07 -0.53 -3.05
CA MET A 130 6.33 0.45 -2.25
C MET A 130 5.40 1.27 -3.14
N ASN A 131 4.31 1.74 -2.57
CA ASN A 131 3.43 2.74 -3.16
C ASN A 131 3.26 3.86 -2.13
N ALA A 132 3.80 5.03 -2.47
CA ALA A 132 3.74 6.21 -1.63
C ALA A 132 2.36 6.87 -1.78
N MET A 133 1.53 6.71 -0.76
CA MET A 133 0.17 7.25 -0.71
C MET A 133 0.14 8.53 0.11
N ARG A 134 0.05 9.67 -0.57
CA ARG A 134 -0.18 10.95 0.10
C ARG A 134 -1.60 10.97 0.67
N TYR A 135 -1.74 11.22 1.96
CA TYR A 135 -3.03 11.35 2.62
C TYR A 135 -3.91 12.41 1.94
N GLN A 136 -5.20 12.09 1.83
CA GLN A 136 -6.25 13.00 1.38
C GLN A 136 -7.33 13.03 2.43
N ARG A 137 -7.85 14.23 2.74
CA ARG A 137 -8.99 14.33 3.65
C ARG A 137 -10.22 13.69 3.00
N LEU A 138 -11.00 12.96 3.79
CA LEU A 138 -12.20 12.24 3.31
C LEU A 138 -13.22 13.14 2.56
N ARG A 139 -13.23 14.44 2.85
CA ARG A 139 -14.12 15.43 2.23
C ARG A 139 -13.38 16.45 1.36
N ALA A 140 -12.16 16.13 0.93
CA ALA A 140 -11.41 16.99 0.02
C ALA A 140 -12.16 17.12 -1.32
N LEU A 141 -12.41 18.36 -1.75
CA LEU A 141 -12.98 18.65 -3.06
C LEU A 141 -11.89 18.77 -4.13
N THR A 142 -10.67 19.07 -3.69
CA THR A 142 -9.51 19.26 -4.55
C THR A 142 -8.43 18.28 -4.13
N ARG A 143 -7.88 17.55 -5.10
CA ARG A 143 -6.77 16.63 -4.85
C ARG A 143 -5.55 17.41 -4.34
N ASN A 144 -4.88 16.86 -3.33
CA ASN A 144 -3.66 17.41 -2.74
C ASN A 144 -3.85 18.80 -2.09
N ASP A 145 -5.06 19.13 -1.63
CA ASP A 145 -5.34 20.40 -0.95
C ASP A 145 -4.79 20.46 0.49
N TYR A 146 -4.61 19.31 1.11
CA TYR A 146 -4.16 19.20 2.49
C TYR A 146 -2.63 19.08 2.60
N VAL A 147 -2.06 19.91 3.46
CA VAL A 147 -0.66 19.86 3.90
C VAL A 147 -0.65 19.56 5.39
N ALA A 148 -0.09 18.42 5.77
CA ALA A 148 0.01 18.01 7.17
C ALA A 148 0.99 18.90 7.96
N PRO A 149 0.80 19.04 9.29
CA PRO A 149 1.78 19.70 10.15
C PRO A 149 3.19 19.12 9.95
N GLY A 150 4.21 19.99 9.89
CA GLY A 150 5.60 19.58 9.64
C GLY A 150 5.96 19.32 8.18
N TRP A 151 4.97 19.32 7.28
CA TRP A 151 5.21 19.15 5.84
C TRP A 151 5.09 20.47 5.08
N THR A 152 5.79 20.53 3.95
CA THR A 152 5.53 21.48 2.86
C THR A 152 4.84 20.76 1.70
N GLU A 153 4.07 21.49 0.90
CA GLU A 153 3.48 20.96 -0.34
C GLU A 153 4.55 20.35 -1.26
N ARG A 154 5.72 20.99 -1.30
CA ARG A 154 6.88 20.50 -2.05
C ARG A 154 7.35 19.15 -1.55
N GLN A 155 7.57 18.99 -0.24
CA GLN A 155 7.97 17.70 0.34
C GLN A 155 6.93 16.61 0.03
N LEU A 156 5.64 16.89 0.23
CA LEU A 156 4.59 15.89 -0.01
C LEU A 156 4.59 15.40 -1.47
N ARG A 157 4.69 16.34 -2.41
CA ARG A 157 4.74 16.05 -3.84
C ARG A 157 6.01 15.29 -4.23
N ASP A 158 7.17 15.74 -3.73
CA ASP A 158 8.47 15.21 -4.13
C ASP A 158 8.68 13.80 -3.54
N THR A 159 8.22 13.55 -2.31
CA THR A 159 8.13 12.21 -1.69
C THR A 159 7.29 11.26 -2.55
N ALA A 160 6.04 11.62 -2.89
CA ALA A 160 5.21 10.78 -3.75
C ALA A 160 5.86 10.51 -5.12
N LYS A 161 6.47 11.53 -5.74
CA LYS A 161 7.12 11.39 -7.04
C LYS A 161 8.31 10.44 -6.98
N PHE A 162 9.19 10.61 -6.00
CA PHE A 162 10.41 9.82 -5.89
C PHE A 162 10.09 8.34 -5.60
N TRP A 163 9.28 8.10 -4.58
CA TRP A 163 9.03 6.75 -4.07
C TRP A 163 8.10 5.91 -4.95
N ASN A 164 7.23 6.54 -5.75
CA ASN A 164 6.45 5.81 -6.76
C ASN A 164 7.22 5.54 -8.07
N ARG A 165 8.43 6.09 -8.23
CA ARG A 165 9.24 6.00 -9.46
C ARG A 165 10.56 5.27 -9.25
N GLN A 166 10.62 4.35 -8.28
CA GLN A 166 11.83 3.59 -7.95
C GLN A 166 12.38 2.75 -9.12
N ARG A 167 11.57 2.44 -10.14
CA ARG A 167 12.06 1.86 -11.39
C ARG A 167 13.12 2.73 -12.09
N TRP A 168 13.00 4.05 -11.98
CA TRP A 168 13.90 5.02 -12.62
C TRP A 168 14.83 5.70 -11.62
N LEU A 169 14.37 5.87 -10.38
CA LEU A 169 15.07 6.64 -9.34
C LEU A 169 15.71 5.77 -8.25
N GLY A 170 15.55 4.45 -8.30
CA GLY A 170 16.00 3.56 -7.22
C GLY A 170 17.51 3.53 -6.98
N GLY A 171 18.31 3.99 -7.96
CA GLY A 171 19.76 4.16 -7.84
C GLY A 171 20.20 5.49 -7.23
N ILE A 172 19.25 6.36 -6.86
CA ILE A 172 19.51 7.68 -6.29
C ILE A 172 19.10 7.65 -4.80
N ASP A 173 19.85 8.35 -3.95
CA ASP A 173 19.43 8.62 -2.58
C ASP A 173 18.35 9.72 -2.56
N PHE A 174 17.34 9.60 -1.72
CA PHE A 174 16.32 10.64 -1.61
C PHE A 174 16.92 12.00 -1.24
N ALA A 175 18.00 12.04 -0.44
CA ALA A 175 18.71 13.27 -0.10
C ALA A 175 19.32 13.97 -1.33
N ASP A 176 19.72 13.20 -2.34
CA ASP A 176 20.31 13.69 -3.59
C ASP A 176 19.28 13.96 -4.69
N TYR A 177 18.01 13.58 -4.46
CA TYR A 177 16.96 13.81 -5.42
C TYR A 177 16.76 15.31 -5.68
N ARG A 178 16.85 15.69 -6.96
CA ARG A 178 16.52 17.03 -7.45
C ARG A 178 15.39 16.88 -8.47
N PRO A 179 14.15 17.30 -8.15
CA PRO A 179 13.08 17.27 -9.14
C PRO A 179 13.43 18.19 -10.30
N ALA A 180 13.16 17.77 -11.54
CA ALA A 180 13.27 18.65 -12.69
C ALA A 180 12.45 19.93 -12.45
N ALA A 181 13.04 21.09 -12.76
CA ALA A 181 12.34 22.36 -12.67
C ALA A 181 11.06 22.28 -13.51
N ILE A 182 9.94 22.74 -12.94
CA ILE A 182 8.70 22.88 -13.70
C ILE A 182 8.98 23.95 -14.74
N GLN A 183 9.09 23.58 -16.02
CA GLN A 183 8.89 24.55 -17.08
C GLN A 183 7.41 24.96 -16.97
N SER A 184 7.16 26.23 -16.66
CA SER A 184 5.83 26.81 -16.80
C SER A 184 5.47 26.73 -18.27
N THR A 185 4.68 25.73 -18.64
CA THR A 185 4.02 25.72 -19.95
C THR A 185 2.90 26.75 -19.85
N ASP A 186 3.20 27.98 -20.27
CA ASP A 186 2.19 29.02 -20.48
C ASP A 186 1.23 28.54 -21.58
N TRP A 187 0.09 28.00 -21.17
CA TRP A 187 -1.04 27.78 -22.06
C TRP A 187 -1.91 29.04 -22.10
N THR A 188 -1.35 30.18 -22.51
CA THR A 188 -2.14 31.26 -23.10
C THR A 188 -2.28 30.97 -24.58
N LYS A 189 -3.26 30.15 -24.94
CA LYS A 189 -3.80 30.19 -26.30
C LYS A 189 -4.73 31.39 -26.37
N GLU A 190 -4.26 32.43 -27.06
CA GLU A 190 -5.11 33.44 -27.67
C GLU A 190 -6.18 32.73 -28.52
N GLY A 191 -7.42 33.19 -28.36
CA GLY A 191 -8.61 32.82 -29.13
C GLY A 191 -9.67 33.87 -28.87
#